data_AF-A0A097IG48-F1
#
_entry.id   AF-A0A097IG48-F1
#
_cell.length_a   1.000
_cell.length_b   1.000
_cell.length_c   1.000
_cell.angle_alpha   90.00
_cell.angle_beta   90.00
_cell.angle_gamma   90.00
#
_symmetry.space_group_name_H-M   'P 1'
#
loop_
_entity.id
_entity.type
_entity.pdbx_description
1 polymer ?
#
loop_
_entity_poly.entity_id
_entity_poly.type
_entity_poly.pdbx_seq_one_letter_code
_entity_poly.pdbx_strand_id
1 'polypeptide(L)'
;MPNLGATEILIILLIILVLFGARKLPELARSVGRSARIFKSEVKEMKNEDAAAAAPGATAATAATAQPAQGEQDFWDRPENKPREIERPDPTQERLRHVDPLEAPRRDLNQPYNNQ
;
A
#
# COMPACT_ATOMS: atom_id res chain seq x y z
N MET A 1 37.41 21.38 -33.71
CA MET A 1 36.73 20.21 -33.12
C MET A 1 35.49 20.73 -32.40
N PRO A 2 34.27 20.34 -32.77
CA PRO A 2 33.09 20.72 -32.00
C PRO A 2 33.27 20.20 -30.57
N ASN A 3 33.33 21.12 -29.61
CA ASN A 3 33.52 20.77 -28.22
C ASN A 3 32.14 20.43 -27.66
N LEU A 4 31.90 19.16 -27.33
CA LEU A 4 30.74 18.72 -26.55
C LEU A 4 30.86 19.28 -25.13
N GLY A 5 30.71 20.59 -25.01
CA GLY A 5 30.81 21.34 -23.77
C GLY A 5 29.48 21.38 -23.04
N ALA A 6 29.51 22.00 -21.86
CA ALA A 6 28.32 22.21 -21.04
C ALA A 6 27.17 22.88 -21.81
N THR A 7 27.49 23.77 -22.75
CA THR A 7 26.51 24.46 -23.61
C THR A 7 25.74 23.50 -24.51
N GLU A 8 26.40 22.56 -25.17
CA GLU A 8 25.76 21.57 -26.06
C GLU A 8 24.82 20.66 -25.26
N ILE A 9 25.27 20.21 -24.08
CA ILE A 9 24.46 19.38 -23.17
C ILE A 9 23.21 20.15 -22.74
N LEU A 10 23.34 21.44 -22.39
CA LEU A 10 22.21 22.30 -22.02
C LEU A 10 21.18 22.41 -23.16
N ILE A 11 21.63 22.59 -24.40
CA ILE A 11 20.75 22.68 -25.57
C ILE A 11 19.99 21.37 -25.79
N ILE A 12 20.66 20.22 -25.70
CA ILE A 12 20.01 18.91 -25.83
C ILE A 12 18.98 18.70 -24.71
N LEU A 13 19.33 19.07 -23.47
CA LEU A 13 18.45 18.96 -22.31
C LEU A 13 17.22 19.86 -22.48
N LEU A 14 17.39 21.06 -23.04
CA LEU A 14 16.29 21.96 -23.39
C LEU A 14 15.34 21.32 -24.41
N ILE A 15 15.86 20.71 -25.47
CA ILE A 15 15.05 20.03 -26.50
C ILE A 15 14.25 18.88 -25.87
N ILE A 16 14.88 18.04 -25.05
CA ILE A 16 14.21 16.96 -24.33
C ILE A 16 13.14 17.52 -23.40
N LEU A 17 13.41 18.63 -22.70
CA LEU A 17 12.45 19.26 -21.80
C LEU A 17 11.24 19.82 -22.55
N VAL A 18 11.38 20.27 -23.79
CA VAL A 18 10.25 20.72 -24.63
C VAL A 18 9.43 19.53 -25.13
N LEU A 19 10.08 18.47 -25.61
CA LEU A 19 9.39 17.27 -26.13
C LEU A 19 8.67 16.48 -25.03
N PHE A 20 9.34 16.28 -23.90
CA PHE A 20 8.81 15.51 -22.79
C PHE A 20 8.10 16.40 -21.77
N GLY A 21 8.44 17.68 -21.63
CA GLY A 21 7.89 18.56 -20.61
C GLY A 21 8.61 18.44 -19.25
N ALA A 22 8.60 19.52 -18.47
CA ALA A 22 9.28 19.59 -17.17
C ALA A 22 8.73 18.63 -16.10
N ARG A 23 7.52 18.11 -16.27
CA ARG A 23 6.90 17.17 -15.32
C ARG A 23 7.31 15.71 -15.55
N LYS A 24 7.64 15.31 -16.78
CA LYS A 24 7.94 13.92 -17.14
C LYS A 24 9.39 13.52 -16.85
N LEU A 25 10.37 14.43 -17.00
CA LEU A 25 11.76 14.16 -16.61
C LEU A 25 11.94 13.74 -15.14
N PRO A 26 11.41 14.46 -14.13
CA PRO A 26 11.57 14.07 -12.73
C PRO A 26 10.82 12.77 -12.40
N GLU A 27 9.73 12.48 -13.09
CA GLU A 27 8.97 11.23 -12.94
C GLU A 27 9.77 10.03 -13.46
N LEU A 28 10.32 10.15 -14.68
CA LEU A 28 11.22 9.16 -15.27
C LEU A 28 12.46 8.94 -14.39
N ALA A 29 13.11 10.02 -13.95
CA ALA A 29 14.27 9.96 -13.07
C ALA A 29 13.96 9.29 -11.72
N ARG A 30 12.80 9.55 -11.11
CA ARG A 30 12.37 8.89 -9.87
C ARG A 30 12.11 7.39 -10.06
N SER A 31 11.54 6.98 -11.19
CA SER A 31 11.30 5.55 -11.49
C SER A 31 12.63 4.80 -11.73
N VAL A 32 13.50 5.35 -12.58
CA VAL A 32 14.82 4.79 -12.87
C VAL A 32 15.70 4.79 -11.62
N GLY A 33 15.66 5.84 -10.82
CA GLY A 33 16.43 5.94 -9.56
C GLY A 33 16.02 4.89 -8.53
N ARG A 34 14.74 4.54 -8.43
CA ARG A 34 14.28 3.43 -7.56
C ARG A 34 14.82 2.09 -8.04
N SER A 35 14.69 1.78 -9.34
CA SER A 35 15.22 0.54 -9.92
C SER A 35 16.74 0.45 -9.80
N ALA A 36 17.45 1.55 -10.04
CA ALA A 36 18.90 1.63 -9.91
C ALA A 36 19.36 1.47 -8.46
N ARG A 37 18.62 1.98 -7.48
CA ARG A 37 18.94 1.82 -6.06
C ARG A 37 18.84 0.35 -5.62
N ILE A 38 17.77 -0.33 -6.03
CA ILE A 38 17.58 -1.77 -5.74
C ILE A 38 18.68 -2.57 -6.44
N PHE A 39 18.89 -2.36 -7.74
CA PHE A 39 19.97 -3.03 -8.46
C PHE A 39 21.35 -2.81 -7.82
N LYS A 40 21.62 -1.58 -7.33
CA LYS A 40 22.87 -1.27 -6.64
C LYS A 40 23.01 -2.00 -5.30
N SER A 41 21.93 -2.18 -4.53
CA SER A 41 21.96 -2.94 -3.28
C SER A 41 22.18 -4.42 -3.52
N GLU A 42 21.44 -5.01 -4.47
CA GLU A 42 21.60 -6.44 -4.84
C GLU A 42 23.03 -6.71 -5.36
N VAL A 43 23.54 -5.87 -6.26
CA VAL A 43 24.92 -6.01 -6.78
C VAL A 43 25.96 -5.79 -5.70
N LYS A 44 25.67 -4.98 -4.68
CA LYS A 44 26.57 -4.79 -3.55
C LYS A 44 26.53 -5.99 -2.60
N GLU A 45 25.36 -6.60 -2.40
CA GLU A 45 25.17 -7.82 -1.63
C GLU A 45 25.94 -8.97 -2.28
N MET A 46 25.76 -9.20 -3.58
CA MET A 46 26.52 -10.20 -4.34
C MET A 46 28.04 -10.03 -4.24
N LYS A 47 28.53 -8.78 -4.16
CA LYS A 47 29.95 -8.48 -3.96
C LYS A 47 30.42 -8.64 -2.50
N ASN A 48 29.50 -8.55 -1.54
CA ASN A 48 29.76 -8.71 -0.11
C ASN A 48 29.49 -10.14 0.39
N GLU A 49 28.75 -10.96 -0.36
CA GLU A 49 28.56 -12.38 -0.08
C GLU A 49 29.87 -13.16 -0.21
N ASP A 50 30.81 -12.68 -1.02
CA ASP A 50 32.22 -13.11 -0.99
C ASP A 50 32.99 -12.65 0.28
N ALA A 51 32.42 -11.75 1.10
CA ALA A 51 33.12 -11.02 2.18
C ALA A 51 32.42 -10.96 3.57
N ALA A 52 31.34 -11.73 3.81
CA ALA A 52 30.64 -11.93 5.09
C ALA A 52 29.30 -11.18 5.30
N ALA A 53 28.36 -11.95 5.83
CA ALA A 53 26.99 -11.62 6.16
C ALA A 53 26.85 -10.48 7.20
N ALA A 54 26.19 -9.38 6.83
CA ALA A 54 25.52 -8.47 7.76
C ALA A 54 24.53 -7.55 7.00
N ALA A 55 23.23 -7.75 7.26
CA ALA A 55 22.13 -6.89 6.82
C ALA A 55 22.26 -5.46 7.41
N PRO A 56 21.69 -4.43 6.75
CA PRO A 56 20.28 -4.10 7.01
C PRO A 56 19.47 -3.65 5.78
N GLY A 57 18.44 -4.41 5.46
CA GLY A 57 17.29 -3.98 4.67
C GLY A 57 16.26 -3.29 5.57
N ALA A 58 16.36 -1.97 5.74
CA ALA A 58 15.31 -1.16 6.36
C ALA A 58 15.48 0.33 6.03
N THR A 59 15.31 0.73 4.76
CA THR A 59 15.00 2.14 4.44
C THR A 59 14.23 2.26 3.12
N ALA A 60 13.03 1.69 3.08
CA ALA A 60 12.09 1.81 1.95
C ALA A 60 10.70 2.34 2.36
N ALA A 61 10.59 3.03 3.51
CA ALA A 61 9.42 3.81 3.85
C ALA A 61 9.88 5.15 4.43
N THR A 62 9.90 6.21 3.62
CA THR A 62 9.77 7.66 3.94
C THR A 62 10.38 8.52 2.82
N ALA A 63 9.93 8.34 1.57
CA ALA A 63 10.20 9.32 0.51
C ALA A 63 9.03 9.44 -0.49
N ALA A 64 7.81 9.17 0.00
CA ALA A 64 6.57 9.45 -0.71
C ALA A 64 5.88 10.65 -0.04
N THR A 65 6.47 11.84 -0.17
CA THR A 65 5.65 13.06 -0.15
C THR A 65 5.08 13.26 -1.55
N ALA A 66 4.17 12.37 -1.91
CA ALA A 66 3.03 12.68 -2.75
C ALA A 66 1.86 12.21 -1.89
N GLN A 67 1.26 13.16 -1.18
CA GLN A 67 0.02 12.99 -0.44
C GLN A 67 -1.10 12.86 -1.49
N PRO A 68 -1.76 11.69 -1.58
CA PRO A 68 -3.20 11.72 -1.86
C PRO A 68 -4.04 11.04 -0.77
N ALA A 69 -3.44 10.65 0.36
CA ALA A 69 -4.20 9.97 1.43
C ALA A 69 -5.14 10.87 2.23
N GLN A 70 -4.99 12.20 2.19
CA GLN A 70 -5.89 13.12 2.92
C GLN A 70 -7.09 13.58 2.08
N GLY A 71 -6.90 13.88 0.80
CA GLY A 71 -7.98 14.38 -0.06
C GLY A 71 -9.05 13.33 -0.41
N GLU A 72 -8.68 12.05 -0.44
CA GLU A 72 -9.63 10.96 -0.71
C GLU A 72 -10.53 10.67 0.52
N GLN A 73 -9.98 10.73 1.74
CA GLN A 73 -10.76 10.54 2.97
C GLN A 73 -11.77 11.69 3.15
N ASP A 74 -11.32 12.94 2.99
CA ASP A 74 -12.18 14.14 3.03
C ASP A 74 -13.27 14.15 1.95
N PHE A 75 -13.07 13.42 0.85
CA PHE A 75 -14.04 13.32 -0.24
C PHE A 75 -15.21 12.38 0.11
N TRP A 76 -14.93 11.26 0.78
CA TRP A 76 -15.96 10.30 1.23
C TRP A 76 -16.72 10.78 2.48
N ASP A 77 -16.13 11.68 3.27
CA ASP A 77 -16.77 12.24 4.47
C ASP A 77 -17.75 13.38 4.20
N ARG A 78 -17.81 13.91 2.97
CA ARG A 78 -18.79 14.94 2.59
C ARG A 78 -20.21 14.41 2.67
N PRO A 79 -21.16 15.15 3.27
CA PRO A 79 -22.55 14.70 3.42
C PRO A 79 -23.26 14.45 2.09
N GLU A 80 -22.78 15.06 1.01
CA GLU A 80 -23.32 14.91 -0.34
C GLU A 80 -22.84 13.64 -1.05
N ASN A 81 -21.71 13.08 -0.62
CA ASN A 81 -21.04 11.95 -1.26
C ASN A 81 -21.21 10.62 -0.51
N LYS A 82 -21.85 10.63 0.66
CA LYS A 82 -22.26 9.38 1.32
C LYS A 82 -23.35 8.73 0.46
N PRO A 83 -23.18 7.47 0.03
CA PRO A 83 -24.25 6.73 -0.61
C PRO A 83 -25.46 6.82 0.32
N ARG A 84 -26.60 7.31 -0.18
CA ARG A 84 -27.80 7.42 0.65
C ARG A 84 -28.09 6.02 1.19
N GLU A 85 -27.82 5.85 2.48
CA GLU A 85 -28.12 4.64 3.21
C GLU A 85 -29.64 4.55 3.16
N ILE A 86 -30.14 3.74 2.23
CA ILE A 86 -31.54 3.37 2.14
C ILE A 86 -31.85 2.81 3.51
N GLU A 87 -32.58 3.58 4.32
CA GLU A 87 -32.94 3.31 5.70
C GLU A 87 -33.31 1.83 5.84
N ARG A 88 -32.33 1.04 6.25
CA ARG A 88 -32.44 -0.41 6.23
C ARG A 88 -33.22 -0.72 7.51
N PRO A 89 -34.48 -1.19 7.45
CA PRO A 89 -35.23 -1.49 8.65
C PRO A 89 -34.43 -2.48 9.49
N ASP A 90 -34.29 -2.15 10.76
CA ASP A 90 -33.42 -2.83 11.72
C ASP A 90 -33.69 -4.35 11.75
N PRO A 91 -32.73 -5.22 11.35
CA PRO A 91 -32.94 -6.67 11.30
C PRO A 91 -33.16 -7.28 12.70
N THR A 92 -32.80 -6.54 13.75
CA THR A 92 -33.01 -6.94 15.15
C THR A 92 -34.49 -6.99 15.48
N GLN A 93 -35.32 -6.18 14.81
CA GLN A 93 -36.76 -6.25 14.98
C GLN A 93 -37.38 -7.51 14.40
N GLU A 94 -36.80 -8.13 13.38
CA GLU A 94 -37.31 -9.36 12.75
C GLU A 94 -36.99 -10.61 13.60
N ARG A 95 -35.82 -10.61 14.24
CA ARG A 95 -35.37 -11.70 15.13
C ARG A 95 -36.20 -11.85 16.40
N LEU A 96 -36.77 -10.76 16.93
CA LEU A 96 -37.64 -10.81 18.12
C LEU A 96 -39.06 -11.32 17.81
N ARG A 97 -39.42 -11.46 16.53
CA ARG A 97 -40.71 -12.00 16.08
C ARG A 97 -40.68 -13.51 15.90
N HIS A 98 -39.47 -14.10 15.88
CA HIS A 98 -39.25 -15.51 15.61
C HIS A 98 -38.48 -16.16 16.78
N VAL A 99 -39.11 -16.12 17.95
CA VAL A 99 -38.66 -16.84 19.14
C VAL A 99 -39.40 -18.18 19.16
N ASP A 100 -38.76 -19.24 18.66
CA ASP A 100 -39.24 -20.62 18.78
C ASP A 100 -38.84 -21.18 20.17
N PRO A 101 -39.78 -21.56 21.06
CA PRO A 101 -39.47 -22.02 22.39
C PRO A 101 -39.38 -23.55 22.43
N LEU A 102 -38.26 -24.16 22.03
CA LEU A 102 -37.98 -25.58 22.31
C LEU A 102 -36.49 -25.82 22.58
N GLU A 103 -36.03 -25.33 23.73
CA GLU A 103 -34.78 -25.78 24.34
C GLU A 103 -35.04 -27.07 25.12
N ALA A 104 -34.42 -28.17 24.71
CA ALA A 104 -34.33 -29.39 25.53
C ALA A 104 -32.85 -29.85 25.58
N PRO A 105 -32.20 -29.84 26.75
CA PRO A 105 -30.80 -30.20 26.90
C PRO A 105 -30.63 -31.71 26.72
N ARG A 106 -29.80 -32.12 25.75
CA ARG A 106 -29.36 -33.52 25.63
C ARG A 106 -28.49 -33.86 26.83
N ARG A 107 -29.10 -34.53 27.82
CA ARG A 107 -28.38 -35.26 28.86
C ARG A 107 -27.67 -36.42 28.19
N ASP A 108 -26.38 -36.25 27.93
CA ASP A 108 -25.51 -37.36 27.52
C ASP A 108 -25.27 -38.24 28.75
N LEU A 109 -25.74 -39.49 28.65
CA LEU A 109 -25.75 -40.55 29.66
C LEU A 109 -24.35 -41.13 29.97
N ASN A 110 -23.27 -40.37 29.77
CA ASN A 110 -21.92 -40.87 29.96
C ASN A 110 -21.30 -40.41 31.29
N GLN A 111 -21.85 -40.89 32.41
CA GLN A 111 -21.11 -40.97 33.68
C GLN A 111 -21.58 -42.19 34.49
N PRO A 112 -20.76 -43.24 34.51
CA PRO A 112 -20.46 -43.86 35.80
C PRO A 112 -18.94 -43.91 35.96
N TYR A 113 -18.35 -42.84 36.48
CA TYR A 113 -17.06 -42.92 37.13
C TYR A 113 -17.30 -42.95 38.64
N ASN A 114 -17.33 -44.18 39.15
CA ASN A 114 -16.61 -44.63 40.34
C ASN A 114 -16.21 -43.54 41.35
N ASN A 115 -16.62 -43.67 42.61
CA ASN A 115 -15.73 -43.52 43.78
C ASN A 115 -16.48 -43.80 45.10
N GLN A 116 -16.10 -44.93 45.71
CA GLN A 116 -16.09 -45.29 47.14
C GLN A 116 -17.40 -45.38 47.91
#